data_AF-A0A7Z2V7T5-F1
#
_entry.id   AF-A0A7Z2V7T5-F1
#
_cell.length_a   1.000
_cell.length_b   1.000
_cell.length_c   1.000
_cell.angle_alpha   90.00
_cell.angle_beta   90.00
_cell.angle_gamma   90.00
#
_symmetry.space_group_name_H-M   'P 1'
#
loop_
_entity.id
_entity.type
_entity.pdbx_description
1 polymer ?
#
loop_
_entity_poly.entity_id
_entity_poly.type
_entity_poly.pdbx_seq_one_letter_code
_entity_poly.pdbx_strand_id
1 'polypeptide(L)'
;MSFPSYSRRAFLQHALLAALLLTSVACNAGKPAAAVTAQPASRPLPNAIAPPPAAGSHRFAPVIRASGVTCTDATSATGCTAGNLDAGDFYDVDVLPECGDDGFFAGVWRASGAEALDAVPTTGSAATATAHLAQGQLVCIQAIARGGQNPRYYYVVTIPASGVAACNDSALCETYGDRPIRRLRPADGTLCRAAAQGRHVGDCAQGWIDAQALDVFSNGM
;
A
#
# COMPACT_ATOMS: atom_id res chain seq x y z
N MET A 1 -37.55 -13.02 39.00
CA MET A 1 -36.81 -13.70 40.08
C MET A 1 -35.48 -13.00 40.23
N SER A 2 -35.09 -12.76 41.48
CA SER A 2 -34.08 -11.84 41.99
C SER A 2 -32.64 -12.03 41.49
N PHE A 3 -31.90 -10.92 41.48
CA PHE A 3 -30.44 -10.83 41.45
C PHE A 3 -29.78 -11.54 42.66
N PRO A 4 -28.44 -11.67 42.66
CA PRO A 4 -27.70 -10.69 43.45
C PRO A 4 -26.46 -10.08 42.77
N SER A 5 -26.31 -8.78 43.03
CA SER A 5 -25.08 -7.98 43.00
C SER A 5 -24.07 -8.42 44.09
N TYR A 6 -22.79 -8.11 43.88
CA TYR A 6 -21.89 -7.26 44.71
C TYR A 6 -20.44 -7.51 44.24
N SER A 7 -19.77 -6.56 43.58
CA SER A 7 -19.03 -5.41 44.13
C SER A 7 -17.68 -5.78 44.75
N ARG A 8 -16.60 -5.19 44.22
CA ARG A 8 -15.57 -4.50 45.02
C ARG A 8 -14.70 -3.59 44.13
N ARG A 9 -14.72 -2.31 44.50
CA ARG A 9 -13.82 -1.24 44.05
C ARG A 9 -12.42 -1.44 44.65
N ALA A 10 -11.39 -0.95 43.96
CA ALA A 10 -10.21 -0.39 44.61
C ALA A 10 -9.67 0.79 43.79
N PHE A 11 -9.71 1.97 44.41
CA PHE A 11 -9.03 3.21 44.02
C PHE A 11 -7.53 3.11 44.32
N LEU A 12 -6.70 3.90 43.62
CA LEU A 12 -5.52 4.68 44.09
C LEU A 12 -4.62 4.97 42.88
N GLN A 13 -4.77 6.11 42.17
CA GLN A 13 -4.06 7.37 42.44
C GLN A 13 -2.59 7.19 42.85
N HIS A 14 -1.66 7.49 41.93
CA HIS A 14 -0.33 7.99 42.25
C HIS A 14 -0.05 9.22 41.37
N ALA A 15 0.15 10.34 42.04
CA ALA A 15 0.59 11.60 41.47
C ALA A 15 2.06 11.84 41.87
N LEU A 16 2.68 12.78 41.15
CA LEU A 16 3.68 13.76 41.59
C LEU A 16 5.18 13.57 41.26
N LEU A 17 5.71 14.67 40.69
CA LEU A 17 7.02 15.33 40.91
C LEU A 17 8.27 14.67 40.29
N ALA A 18 9.32 15.37 39.83
CA ALA A 18 9.63 16.78 39.58
C ALA A 18 11.07 16.87 39.01
N ALA A 19 11.39 18.03 38.43
CA ALA A 19 12.69 18.73 38.40
C ALA A 19 13.89 18.12 37.63
N LEU A 20 14.40 18.78 36.57
CA LEU A 20 15.33 19.93 36.52
C LEU A 20 16.79 19.59 36.93
N LEU A 21 17.75 19.71 35.98
CA LEU A 21 18.92 20.64 36.00
C LEU A 21 20.20 20.17 35.26
N LEU A 22 20.80 21.16 34.57
CA LEU A 22 22.25 21.51 34.44
C LEU A 22 23.20 20.75 33.49
N THR A 23 23.48 21.43 32.38
CA THR A 23 24.79 21.89 31.85
C THR A 23 26.09 21.17 32.25
N SER A 24 26.93 20.88 31.24
CA SER A 24 28.37 21.19 31.36
C SER A 24 28.99 21.53 30.00
N VAL A 25 29.63 22.70 30.02
CA VAL A 25 30.55 23.26 29.03
C VAL A 25 31.91 22.55 29.17
N ALA A 26 32.61 22.32 28.05
CA ALA A 26 34.05 22.17 28.07
C ALA A 26 34.68 22.95 26.91
N CYS A 27 35.26 24.10 27.26
CA CYS A 27 36.21 24.84 26.44
C CYS A 27 37.55 24.08 26.42
N ASN A 28 38.19 23.97 25.26
CA ASN A 28 39.63 23.74 25.18
C ASN A 28 40.29 24.91 24.46
N ALA A 29 41.21 25.56 25.17
CA ALA A 29 42.05 26.64 24.70
C ALA A 29 43.45 26.12 24.38
N GLY A 30 44.07 26.61 23.28
CA GLY A 30 45.46 26.30 22.96
C GLY A 30 46.01 26.96 21.69
N LYS A 31 46.26 28.29 21.77
CA LYS A 31 47.38 29.17 21.27
C LYS A 31 48.24 28.83 20.01
N PRO A 32 49.03 29.78 19.43
CA PRO A 32 48.67 30.52 18.21
C PRO A 32 49.72 30.49 17.05
N ALA A 33 49.28 31.05 15.91
CA ALA A 33 50.02 31.78 14.87
C ALA A 33 51.15 31.10 14.06
N ALA A 34 50.86 30.86 12.78
CA ALA A 34 51.77 31.17 11.68
C ALA A 34 50.96 31.81 10.54
N ALA A 35 51.28 33.06 10.20
CA ALA A 35 50.70 33.75 9.06
C ALA A 35 51.29 33.17 7.79
N VAL A 36 50.47 32.47 7.00
CA VAL A 36 50.78 32.07 5.64
C VAL A 36 49.89 32.87 4.71
N THR A 37 50.51 33.71 3.90
CA THR A 37 49.91 34.41 2.78
C THR A 37 49.37 33.41 1.77
N ALA A 38 48.04 33.28 1.68
CA ALA A 38 47.36 32.46 0.69
C ALA A 38 46.84 33.32 -0.47
N GLN A 39 47.34 33.05 -1.68
CA GLN A 39 46.73 33.51 -2.94
C GLN A 39 45.30 32.94 -3.07
N PRO A 40 44.36 33.67 -3.71
CA PRO A 40 43.02 33.16 -3.93
C PRO A 40 43.05 32.07 -5.01
N ALA A 41 43.04 30.82 -4.59
CA ALA A 41 42.67 29.70 -5.45
C ALA A 41 41.14 29.66 -5.55
N SER A 42 40.59 29.98 -6.72
CA SER A 42 39.19 29.79 -7.06
C SER A 42 38.86 28.30 -7.00
N ARG A 43 38.29 27.85 -5.87
CA ARG A 43 37.73 26.51 -5.75
C ARG A 43 36.42 26.43 -6.54
N PRO A 44 36.20 25.40 -7.37
CA PRO A 44 34.88 25.12 -7.90
C PRO A 44 33.92 24.84 -6.74
N LEU A 45 32.73 25.45 -6.77
CA LEU A 45 31.67 25.10 -5.85
C LEU A 45 31.32 23.60 -6.04
N PRO A 46 31.10 22.84 -4.95
CA PRO A 46 30.58 21.48 -5.06
C PRO A 46 29.28 21.51 -5.85
N ASN A 47 29.13 20.62 -6.83
CA ASN A 47 27.86 20.41 -7.51
C ASN A 47 26.78 20.22 -6.45
N ALA A 48 25.75 21.06 -6.50
CA ALA A 48 24.58 20.91 -5.64
C ALA A 48 24.05 19.48 -5.81
N ILE A 49 24.00 18.74 -4.71
CA ILE A 49 23.35 17.42 -4.67
C ILE A 49 21.91 17.67 -5.15
N ALA A 50 21.53 17.02 -6.25
CA ALA A 50 20.18 17.12 -6.76
C ALA A 50 19.20 16.81 -5.62
N PRO A 51 18.14 17.63 -5.42
CA PRO A 51 17.15 17.34 -4.40
C PRO A 51 16.59 15.92 -4.62
N PRO A 52 16.28 15.18 -3.55
CA PRO A 52 15.64 13.88 -3.69
C PRO A 52 14.38 14.06 -4.56
N PRO A 53 14.07 13.10 -5.45
CA PRO A 53 12.89 13.20 -6.29
C PRO A 53 11.68 13.45 -5.40
N ALA A 54 10.86 14.44 -5.79
CA ALA A 54 9.63 14.72 -5.07
C ALA A 54 8.83 13.41 -4.92
N ALA A 55 8.34 13.15 -3.72
CA ALA A 55 7.71 11.90 -3.29
C ALA A 55 6.47 11.45 -4.11
N GLY A 56 6.12 12.15 -5.19
CA GLY A 56 5.02 11.82 -6.10
C GLY A 56 5.42 11.31 -7.49
N SER A 57 6.68 11.39 -7.90
CA SER A 57 7.08 11.18 -9.31
C SER A 57 7.07 9.72 -9.79
N HIS A 58 7.00 8.73 -8.89
CA HIS A 58 6.99 7.32 -9.26
C HIS A 58 6.01 6.46 -8.45
N ARG A 59 5.02 7.09 -7.79
CA ARG A 59 4.07 6.38 -6.92
C ARG A 59 3.27 5.27 -7.63
N PHE A 60 3.00 5.42 -8.93
CA PHE A 60 2.26 4.42 -9.71
C PHE A 60 3.14 3.38 -10.39
N ALA A 61 4.46 3.57 -10.44
CA ALA A 61 5.37 2.67 -11.15
C ALA A 61 5.31 1.21 -10.65
N PRO A 62 5.18 0.93 -9.33
CA PRO A 62 5.03 -0.44 -8.85
C PRO A 62 3.76 -1.12 -9.36
N VAL A 63 2.60 -0.47 -9.26
CA VAL A 63 1.32 -1.03 -9.69
C VAL A 63 1.27 -1.19 -11.21
N ILE A 64 1.75 -0.21 -11.99
CA ILE A 64 1.80 -0.30 -13.46
C ILE A 64 2.61 -1.53 -13.88
N ARG A 65 3.79 -1.73 -13.27
CA ARG A 65 4.65 -2.89 -13.56
C ARG A 65 4.00 -4.21 -13.15
N ALA A 66 3.43 -4.25 -11.95
CA ALA A 66 2.89 -5.47 -11.37
C ALA A 66 1.57 -5.93 -12.04
N SER A 67 0.80 -4.98 -12.56
CA SER A 67 -0.47 -5.23 -13.25
C SER A 67 -0.34 -5.47 -14.75
N GLY A 68 0.84 -5.19 -15.34
CA GLY A 68 1.07 -5.31 -16.78
C GLY A 68 0.37 -4.25 -17.61
N VAL A 69 -0.05 -3.15 -16.99
CA VAL A 69 -0.73 -2.02 -17.64
C VAL A 69 0.28 -1.20 -18.44
N THR A 70 -0.14 -0.71 -19.59
CA THR A 70 0.65 0.24 -20.39
C THR A 70 0.00 1.62 -20.31
N CYS A 71 0.77 2.64 -19.96
CA CYS A 71 0.29 4.01 -19.87
C CYS A 71 0.99 4.92 -20.86
N THR A 72 0.27 5.92 -21.36
CA THR A 72 0.87 6.99 -22.17
C THR A 72 1.82 7.85 -21.32
N ASP A 73 1.42 8.13 -20.08
CA ASP A 73 2.31 8.70 -19.05
C ASP A 73 2.25 7.83 -17.79
N ALA A 74 3.35 7.11 -17.51
CA ALA A 74 3.46 6.24 -16.34
C ALA A 74 3.70 7.02 -15.03
N THR A 75 4.11 8.29 -15.09
CA THR A 75 4.36 9.13 -13.91
C THR A 75 3.04 9.58 -13.29
N SER A 76 2.09 10.02 -14.13
CA SER A 76 0.75 10.43 -13.72
C SER A 76 -0.30 9.32 -13.85
N ALA A 77 0.10 8.14 -14.35
CA ALA A 77 -0.78 7.05 -14.74
C ALA A 77 -1.94 7.49 -15.65
N THR A 78 -1.61 8.29 -16.67
CA THR A 78 -2.59 8.82 -17.63
C THR A 78 -2.60 8.01 -18.93
N GLY A 79 -3.81 7.78 -19.46
CA GLY A 79 -4.01 7.04 -20.71
C GLY A 79 -3.51 5.60 -20.61
N CYS A 80 -3.92 4.91 -19.54
CA CYS A 80 -3.51 3.55 -19.24
C CYS A 80 -4.49 2.52 -19.83
N THR A 81 -3.96 1.45 -20.40
CA THR A 81 -4.73 0.36 -20.99
C THR A 81 -4.14 -1.00 -20.63
N ALA A 82 -4.99 -2.03 -20.68
CA ALA A 82 -4.58 -3.43 -20.53
C ALA A 82 -5.39 -4.30 -21.51
N GLY A 83 -4.82 -5.45 -21.89
CA GLY A 83 -5.44 -6.37 -22.84
C GLY A 83 -4.78 -6.36 -24.21
N ASN A 84 -5.56 -6.65 -25.26
CA ASN A 84 -5.10 -6.79 -26.63
C ASN A 84 -5.63 -5.65 -27.51
N LEU A 85 -4.83 -4.60 -27.67
CA LEU A 85 -5.20 -3.41 -28.45
C LEU A 85 -5.35 -3.74 -29.94
N ASP A 86 -4.50 -4.62 -30.48
CA ASP A 86 -4.52 -4.99 -31.91
C ASP A 86 -5.80 -5.73 -32.30
N ALA A 87 -6.36 -6.52 -31.37
CA ALA A 87 -7.64 -7.22 -31.54
C ALA A 87 -8.86 -6.34 -31.20
N GLY A 88 -8.65 -5.11 -30.70
CA GLY A 88 -9.73 -4.26 -30.19
C GLY A 88 -10.38 -4.78 -28.90
N ASP A 89 -9.73 -5.71 -28.20
CA ASP A 89 -10.19 -6.32 -26.96
C ASP A 89 -9.28 -5.87 -25.82
N PHE A 90 -9.49 -4.63 -25.38
CA PHE A 90 -8.71 -3.97 -24.34
C PHE A 90 -9.63 -3.22 -23.38
N TYR A 91 -9.08 -2.85 -22.23
CA TYR A 91 -9.74 -2.06 -21.21
C TYR A 91 -9.01 -0.74 -21.03
N ASP A 92 -9.78 0.31 -20.80
CA ASP A 92 -9.26 1.53 -20.20
C ASP A 92 -9.01 1.25 -18.72
N VAL A 93 -7.86 1.69 -18.20
CA VAL A 93 -7.43 1.39 -16.84
C VAL A 93 -7.27 2.67 -16.04
N ASP A 94 -8.02 2.78 -14.95
CA ASP A 94 -7.77 3.79 -13.92
C ASP A 94 -6.80 3.21 -12.89
N VAL A 95 -5.60 3.76 -12.79
CA VAL A 95 -4.63 3.35 -11.76
C VAL A 95 -4.85 4.21 -10.52
N LEU A 96 -4.97 3.56 -9.36
CA LEU A 96 -5.31 4.19 -8.10
C LEU A 96 -4.05 4.44 -7.24
N PRO A 97 -4.14 5.33 -6.23
CA PRO A 97 -3.12 5.48 -5.19
C PRO A 97 -2.74 4.18 -4.46
N GLU A 98 -1.69 4.25 -3.67
CA GLU A 98 -1.29 3.18 -2.74
C GLU A 98 -2.36 2.94 -1.66
N CYS A 99 -2.31 1.78 -1.00
CA CYS A 99 -3.32 1.26 -0.08
C CYS A 99 -3.19 1.85 1.33
N GLY A 100 -3.19 3.19 1.41
CA GLY A 100 -3.14 3.95 2.67
C GLY A 100 -4.51 4.09 3.32
N ASP A 101 -4.63 5.04 4.24
CA ASP A 101 -5.88 5.31 4.98
C ASP A 101 -7.07 5.62 4.05
N ASP A 102 -6.81 6.30 2.94
CA ASP A 102 -7.79 6.62 1.88
C ASP A 102 -7.80 5.59 0.73
N GLY A 103 -7.30 4.37 0.99
CA GLY A 103 -7.26 3.31 -0.01
C GLY A 103 -8.66 2.90 -0.49
N PHE A 104 -8.71 2.27 -1.66
CA PHE A 104 -9.96 1.74 -2.19
C PHE A 104 -10.03 0.24 -1.90
N PHE A 105 -10.99 -0.18 -1.07
CA PHE A 105 -11.01 -1.54 -0.52
C PHE A 105 -12.23 -2.33 -0.96
N ALA A 106 -12.09 -3.66 -0.93
CA ALA A 106 -13.16 -4.58 -1.24
C ALA A 106 -12.98 -5.91 -0.50
N GLY A 107 -14.05 -6.68 -0.44
CA GLY A 107 -14.08 -8.04 0.06
C GLY A 107 -14.40 -9.05 -1.03
N VAL A 108 -13.76 -10.21 -1.03
CA VAL A 108 -14.18 -11.33 -1.89
C VAL A 108 -15.50 -11.88 -1.38
N TRP A 109 -16.62 -11.63 -2.07
CA TRP A 109 -17.95 -12.01 -1.57
C TRP A 109 -18.45 -13.34 -2.10
N ARG A 110 -17.99 -13.77 -3.29
CA ARG A 110 -18.40 -15.03 -3.89
C ARG A 110 -18.03 -16.21 -3.00
N ALA A 111 -18.99 -17.11 -2.78
CA ALA A 111 -18.79 -18.32 -1.96
C ALA A 111 -17.66 -19.22 -2.47
N SER A 112 -17.43 -19.24 -3.79
CA SER A 112 -16.31 -19.97 -4.40
C SER A 112 -14.95 -19.32 -4.21
N GLY A 113 -14.87 -18.13 -3.61
CA GLY A 113 -13.67 -17.30 -3.66
C GLY A 113 -13.45 -16.65 -5.03
N ALA A 114 -12.23 -16.15 -5.25
CA ALA A 114 -11.81 -15.48 -6.47
C ALA A 114 -10.38 -15.87 -6.89
N GLU A 115 -10.15 -16.00 -8.18
CA GLU A 115 -8.80 -16.17 -8.74
C GLU A 115 -8.20 -14.80 -9.04
N ALA A 116 -6.98 -14.56 -8.55
CA ALA A 116 -6.15 -13.43 -8.94
C ALA A 116 -5.32 -13.81 -10.18
N LEU A 117 -5.51 -13.09 -11.26
CA LEU A 117 -4.87 -13.33 -12.55
C LEU A 117 -3.68 -12.40 -12.77
N ASP A 118 -2.66 -12.86 -13.48
CA ASP A 118 -1.48 -12.03 -13.79
C ASP A 118 -1.70 -11.00 -14.90
N ALA A 119 -2.76 -11.15 -15.69
CA ALA A 119 -3.19 -10.23 -16.73
C ALA A 119 -4.73 -10.20 -16.81
N VAL A 120 -5.28 -9.13 -17.38
CA VAL A 120 -6.70 -9.07 -17.73
C VAL A 120 -7.02 -10.13 -18.81
N PRO A 121 -8.08 -10.93 -18.65
CA PRO A 121 -8.50 -11.87 -19.69
C PRO A 121 -9.03 -11.13 -20.92
N THR A 122 -8.35 -11.31 -22.05
CA THR A 122 -8.76 -10.83 -23.39
C THR A 122 -8.43 -11.86 -24.47
N THR A 123 -8.88 -11.60 -25.69
CA THR A 123 -8.68 -12.42 -26.88
C THR A 123 -7.20 -12.65 -27.13
N GLY A 124 -6.79 -13.92 -27.15
CA GLY A 124 -5.39 -14.33 -27.32
C GLY A 124 -4.52 -14.13 -26.07
N SER A 125 -5.07 -13.66 -24.95
CA SER A 125 -4.31 -13.58 -23.69
C SER A 125 -4.09 -14.96 -23.07
N ALA A 126 -2.94 -15.13 -22.42
CA ALA A 126 -2.62 -16.30 -21.60
C ALA A 126 -2.74 -15.97 -20.10
N ALA A 127 -3.77 -15.20 -19.74
CA ALA A 127 -4.02 -14.82 -18.35
C ALA A 127 -4.11 -16.08 -17.48
N THR A 128 -3.24 -16.14 -16.47
CA THR A 128 -3.06 -17.32 -15.62
C THR A 128 -3.30 -16.95 -14.17
N ALA A 129 -4.04 -17.81 -13.46
CA ALA A 129 -4.26 -17.65 -12.03
C ALA A 129 -2.96 -17.80 -11.25
N THR A 130 -2.65 -16.82 -10.39
CA THR A 130 -1.45 -16.77 -9.55
C THR A 130 -1.74 -17.12 -8.10
N ALA A 131 -2.96 -16.86 -7.66
CA ALA A 131 -3.46 -17.16 -6.33
C ALA A 131 -4.98 -17.26 -6.35
N HIS A 132 -5.49 -18.05 -5.41
CA HIS A 132 -6.90 -18.14 -5.09
C HIS A 132 -7.15 -17.51 -3.72
N LEU A 133 -8.05 -16.53 -3.68
CA LEU A 133 -8.45 -15.80 -2.49
C LEU A 133 -9.80 -16.37 -2.02
N ALA A 134 -9.87 -16.78 -0.75
CA ALA A 134 -11.09 -17.31 -0.18
C ALA A 134 -12.18 -16.22 -0.01
N GLN A 135 -13.44 -16.66 0.12
CA GLN A 135 -14.53 -15.77 0.51
C GLN A 135 -14.20 -15.06 1.83
N GLY A 136 -14.54 -13.77 1.90
CA GLY A 136 -14.26 -12.92 3.04
C GLY A 136 -12.85 -12.32 3.03
N GLN A 137 -12.03 -12.55 2.00
CA GLN A 137 -10.69 -11.98 1.94
C GLN A 137 -10.77 -10.48 1.68
N LEU A 138 -10.15 -9.67 2.56
CA LEU A 138 -9.95 -8.24 2.35
C LEU A 138 -8.88 -8.00 1.29
N VAL A 139 -9.16 -7.06 0.38
CA VAL A 139 -8.22 -6.62 -0.65
C VAL A 139 -8.24 -5.11 -0.79
N CYS A 140 -7.12 -4.54 -1.21
CA CYS A 140 -7.05 -3.17 -1.70
C CYS A 140 -6.97 -3.18 -3.23
N ILE A 141 -7.80 -2.37 -3.86
CA ILE A 141 -7.87 -2.14 -5.29
C ILE A 141 -6.87 -1.04 -5.66
N GLN A 142 -5.94 -1.35 -6.56
CA GLN A 142 -4.93 -0.42 -7.07
C GLN A 142 -5.08 -0.11 -8.56
N ALA A 143 -5.94 -0.82 -9.29
CA ALA A 143 -6.37 -0.41 -10.62
C ALA A 143 -7.76 -0.93 -10.97
N ILE A 144 -8.45 -0.23 -11.87
CA ILE A 144 -9.78 -0.58 -12.36
C ILE A 144 -9.71 -0.70 -13.88
N ALA A 145 -9.88 -1.90 -14.42
CA ALA A 145 -10.03 -2.11 -15.86
C ALA A 145 -11.52 -2.01 -16.23
N ARG A 146 -11.86 -1.06 -17.11
CA ARG A 146 -13.23 -0.76 -17.52
C ARG A 146 -13.50 -1.17 -18.96
N GLY A 147 -14.66 -1.76 -19.17
CA GLY A 147 -15.28 -1.91 -20.49
C GLY A 147 -16.35 -0.84 -20.64
N GLY A 148 -16.03 0.26 -21.33
CA GLY A 148 -16.87 1.46 -21.29
C GLY A 148 -16.91 2.06 -19.87
N GLN A 149 -18.10 2.32 -19.34
CA GLN A 149 -18.25 2.95 -18.02
C GLN A 149 -18.16 1.97 -16.83
N ASN A 150 -18.28 0.66 -17.10
CA ASN A 150 -18.41 -0.34 -16.04
C ASN A 150 -17.06 -1.01 -15.73
N PRO A 151 -16.69 -1.13 -14.44
CA PRO A 151 -15.57 -1.99 -14.03
C PRO A 151 -15.81 -3.43 -14.48
N ARG A 152 -14.80 -4.03 -15.10
CA ARG A 152 -14.79 -5.44 -15.51
C ARG A 152 -13.84 -6.25 -14.66
N TYR A 153 -12.67 -5.68 -14.36
CA TYR A 153 -11.68 -6.28 -13.47
C TYR A 153 -11.09 -5.24 -12.54
N TYR A 154 -10.71 -5.68 -11.35
CA TYR A 154 -9.93 -4.90 -10.39
C TYR A 154 -8.56 -5.53 -10.24
N TYR A 155 -7.50 -4.73 -10.37
CA TYR A 155 -6.19 -5.16 -9.91
C TYR A 155 -6.11 -4.93 -8.42
N VAL A 156 -5.87 -6.00 -7.68
CA VAL A 156 -5.88 -5.95 -6.23
C VAL A 156 -4.59 -6.48 -5.63
N VAL A 157 -4.34 -6.06 -4.39
CA VAL A 157 -3.33 -6.65 -3.50
C VAL A 157 -4.01 -7.05 -2.19
N THR A 158 -3.68 -8.23 -1.67
CA THR A 158 -4.11 -8.67 -0.35
C THR A 158 -3.29 -7.95 0.70
N ILE A 159 -3.96 -7.42 1.71
CA ILE A 159 -3.33 -6.66 2.78
C ILE A 159 -3.81 -7.22 4.12
N PRO A 160 -2.95 -7.25 5.15
CA PRO A 160 -3.39 -7.63 6.48
C PRO A 160 -4.44 -6.64 6.99
N ALA A 161 -5.60 -7.13 7.46
CA ALA A 161 -6.66 -6.26 7.98
C ALA A 161 -6.17 -5.41 9.18
N SER A 162 -5.27 -5.95 9.99
CA SER A 162 -4.61 -5.23 11.10
C SER A 162 -3.76 -4.02 10.67
N GLY A 163 -3.37 -3.95 9.39
CA GLY A 163 -2.62 -2.83 8.83
C GLY A 163 -3.51 -1.70 8.28
N VAL A 164 -4.83 -1.87 8.33
CA VAL A 164 -5.80 -0.92 7.79
C VAL A 164 -6.48 -0.19 8.93
N ALA A 165 -6.23 1.12 9.05
CA ALA A 165 -6.71 1.89 10.19
C ALA A 165 -8.24 1.84 10.36
N ALA A 166 -8.99 1.87 9.27
CA ALA A 166 -10.47 1.80 9.32
C ALA A 166 -11.02 0.39 9.63
N CYS A 167 -10.16 -0.64 9.65
CA CYS A 167 -10.56 -1.96 10.11
C CYS A 167 -10.57 -2.10 11.63
N ASN A 168 -9.98 -1.17 12.37
CA ASN A 168 -10.01 -1.20 13.83
C ASN A 168 -11.47 -1.06 14.30
N ASP A 169 -11.95 -2.09 15.00
CA ASP A 169 -13.32 -2.18 15.54
C ASP A 169 -14.47 -2.13 14.49
N SER A 170 -14.17 -2.38 13.21
CA SER A 170 -15.19 -2.43 12.14
C SER A 170 -15.75 -3.84 11.93
N ALA A 171 -17.07 -3.99 12.05
CA ALA A 171 -17.80 -5.23 11.69
C ALA A 171 -17.60 -5.61 10.21
N LEU A 172 -17.27 -4.63 9.38
CA LEU A 172 -16.94 -4.83 7.97
C LEU A 172 -15.66 -5.66 7.84
N CYS A 173 -14.67 -5.44 8.71
CA CYS A 173 -13.44 -6.22 8.72
C CYS A 173 -13.52 -7.54 9.52
N GLU A 174 -14.55 -7.71 10.36
CA GLU A 174 -14.94 -9.03 10.86
C GLU A 174 -15.44 -9.92 9.70
N THR A 175 -16.29 -9.35 8.84
CA THR A 175 -16.82 -10.01 7.64
C THR A 175 -15.73 -10.22 6.58
N TYR A 176 -14.98 -9.17 6.29
CA TYR A 176 -13.93 -9.11 5.26
C TYR A 176 -12.57 -8.82 5.88
N GLY A 177 -11.76 -9.86 6.10
CA GLY A 177 -10.47 -9.71 6.78
C GLY A 177 -9.42 -10.67 6.25
N ASP A 178 -8.50 -11.06 7.13
CA ASP A 178 -7.48 -12.05 6.79
C ASP A 178 -8.15 -13.42 6.60
N ARG A 179 -7.95 -14.02 5.41
CA ARG A 179 -8.45 -15.35 5.07
C ARG A 179 -7.35 -16.19 4.42
N PRO A 180 -7.54 -17.52 4.31
CA PRO A 180 -6.59 -18.36 3.60
C PRO A 180 -6.44 -17.94 2.14
N ILE A 181 -5.20 -17.80 1.70
CA ILE A 181 -4.83 -17.57 0.30
C ILE A 181 -4.07 -18.79 -0.18
N ARG A 182 -4.57 -19.44 -1.23
CA ARG A 182 -3.88 -20.56 -1.87
C ARG A 182 -3.05 -20.03 -3.03
N ARG A 183 -1.73 -20.03 -2.89
CA ARG A 183 -0.82 -19.66 -3.97
C ARG A 183 -0.76 -20.74 -5.04
N LEU A 184 -0.85 -20.33 -6.31
CA LEU A 184 -0.73 -21.21 -7.47
C LEU A 184 0.65 -21.07 -8.14
N ARG A 185 1.35 -19.97 -7.85
CA ARG A 185 2.78 -19.81 -8.13
C ARG A 185 3.61 -19.91 -6.84
N PRO A 186 4.88 -20.35 -6.92
CA PRO A 186 5.77 -20.36 -5.76
C PRO A 186 5.88 -18.97 -5.15
N ALA A 187 5.69 -18.90 -3.83
CA ALA A 187 6.01 -17.72 -3.04
C ALA A 187 7.54 -17.62 -2.87
N ASP A 188 8.08 -16.40 -2.81
CA ASP A 188 9.50 -16.19 -2.49
C ASP A 188 9.83 -16.42 -1.00
N GLY A 189 8.81 -16.73 -0.20
CA GLY A 189 8.90 -17.02 1.24
C GLY A 189 8.86 -15.78 2.13
N THR A 190 8.76 -14.58 1.56
CA THR A 190 8.68 -13.34 2.34
C THR A 190 7.23 -13.06 2.77
N LEU A 191 7.02 -12.85 4.07
CA LEU A 191 5.69 -12.51 4.59
C LEU A 191 5.24 -11.13 4.09
N CYS A 192 4.02 -11.08 3.54
CA CYS A 192 3.30 -9.84 3.23
C CYS A 192 3.11 -9.01 4.50
N ARG A 193 3.58 -7.76 4.47
CA ARG A 193 3.52 -6.83 5.60
C ARG A 193 3.18 -5.44 5.12
N ALA A 194 2.44 -4.70 5.94
CA ALA A 194 2.29 -3.27 5.76
C ALA A 194 3.65 -2.57 5.89
N ALA A 195 3.85 -1.58 5.03
CA ALA A 195 4.95 -0.64 5.04
C ALA A 195 4.40 0.78 5.15
N ALA A 196 5.28 1.76 5.31
CA ALA A 196 4.88 3.14 5.45
C ALA A 196 4.13 3.64 4.19
N GLN A 197 3.23 4.61 4.39
CA GLN A 197 2.44 5.25 3.34
C GLN A 197 1.50 4.30 2.55
N GLY A 198 0.94 3.28 3.20
CA GLY A 198 -0.01 2.37 2.53
C GLY A 198 0.62 1.43 1.52
N ARG A 199 1.94 1.29 1.58
CA ARG A 199 2.69 0.33 0.78
C ARG A 199 2.64 -1.02 1.47
N HIS A 200 2.85 -2.07 0.70
CA HIS A 200 3.02 -3.41 1.22
C HIS A 200 4.31 -4.02 0.66
N VAL A 201 5.00 -4.79 1.50
CA VAL A 201 6.28 -5.41 1.17
C VAL A 201 6.23 -6.91 1.43
N GLY A 202 7.06 -7.63 0.70
CA GLY A 202 7.07 -9.08 0.68
C GLY A 202 6.09 -9.64 -0.35
N ASP A 203 5.83 -10.94 -0.27
CA ASP A 203 4.95 -11.63 -1.20
C ASP A 203 3.50 -11.47 -0.77
N CYS A 204 2.92 -10.31 -1.06
CA CYS A 204 1.47 -10.08 -0.98
C CYS A 204 0.80 -10.66 -2.23
N ALA A 205 -0.30 -11.40 -2.06
CA ALA A 205 -0.99 -11.95 -3.21
C ALA A 205 -1.64 -10.80 -3.97
N GLN A 206 -1.48 -10.79 -5.28
CA GLN A 206 -1.96 -9.71 -6.12
C GLN A 206 -2.33 -10.22 -7.51
N GLY A 207 -3.22 -9.49 -8.17
CA GLY A 207 -3.65 -9.81 -9.53
C GLY A 207 -4.99 -9.19 -9.88
N TRP A 208 -5.38 -9.40 -11.13
CA TRP A 208 -6.67 -9.02 -11.67
C TRP A 208 -7.75 -9.99 -11.21
N ILE A 209 -8.83 -9.45 -10.63
CA ILE A 209 -10.00 -10.21 -10.20
C ILE A 209 -11.24 -9.69 -10.94
N ASP A 210 -12.11 -10.61 -11.36
CA ASP A 210 -13.42 -10.28 -11.93
C ASP A 210 -14.22 -9.37 -10.99
N ALA A 211 -14.68 -8.23 -11.51
CA ALA A 211 -15.33 -7.20 -10.67
C ALA A 211 -16.57 -7.73 -9.94
N GLN A 212 -17.28 -8.71 -10.50
CA GLN A 212 -18.46 -9.31 -9.87
C GLN A 212 -18.10 -10.32 -8.78
N ALA A 213 -16.82 -10.61 -8.54
CA ALA A 213 -16.36 -11.41 -7.41
C ALA A 213 -16.09 -10.58 -6.15
N LEU A 214 -16.06 -9.26 -6.28
CA LEU A 214 -15.74 -8.33 -5.20
C LEU A 214 -16.95 -7.50 -4.77
N ASP A 215 -17.08 -7.34 -3.46
CA ASP A 215 -17.99 -6.38 -2.83
C ASP A 215 -17.15 -5.14 -2.48
N VAL A 216 -17.35 -4.07 -3.24
CA VAL A 216 -16.50 -2.87 -3.21
C VAL A 216 -17.08 -1.87 -2.22
N PHE A 217 -16.24 -1.39 -1.30
CA PHE A 217 -16.65 -0.53 -0.19
C PHE A 217 -16.79 0.93 -0.65
N SER A 218 -17.76 1.18 -1.54
CA SER A 218 -17.93 2.45 -2.25
C SER A 218 -18.34 3.63 -1.35
N ASN A 219 -18.77 3.35 -0.10
CA ASN A 219 -19.12 4.35 0.91
C ASN A 219 -18.09 4.42 2.06
N GLY A 220 -16.90 3.87 1.85
CA GLY A 220 -15.90 3.69 2.91
C GLY A 220 -16.05 2.37 3.67
N MET A 221 -15.09 2.14 4.58
CA MET A 221 -15.05 1.01 5.52
C MET A 221 -15.67 1.35 6.87
#